data_AF-A0A1I4VKE0-F1
#
_entry.id   AF-A0A1I4VKE0-F1
#
_cell.length_a   1.000
_cell.length_b   1.000
_cell.length_c   1.000
_cell.angle_alpha   90.00
_cell.angle_beta   90.00
_cell.angle_gamma   90.00
#
_symmetry.space_group_name_H-M   'P 1'
#
loop_
_entity.id
_entity.type
_entity.pdbx_description
1 polymer ?
#
loop_
_entity_poly.entity_id
_entity_poly.type
_entity_poly.pdbx_seq_one_letter_code
_entity_poly.pdbx_strand_id
1 'polypeptide(L)' 'MEQKGLTVKDLEPMIGESNRVYGILNRKRSLTLKMIWKPHQELGISAESLIKQPSNPYNA' A
#
# COMPACT_ATOMS: atom_id res chain seq x y z
N MET A 1 1.30 -4.60 8.02
CA MET A 1 -0.03 -4.55 8.68
C MET A 1 -0.01 -5.33 9.97
N GLU A 2 0.49 -6.56 9.97
CA GLU A 2 0.61 -7.42 11.17
C GLU A 2 1.33 -6.74 12.35
N GLN A 3 2.43 -6.03 12.10
CA GLN A 3 3.15 -5.29 13.16
C GLN A 3 2.33 -4.19 13.85
N LYS A 4 1.28 -3.66 13.21
CA LYS A 4 0.40 -2.62 13.78
C LYS A 4 -1.00 -3.15 14.09
N GLY A 5 -1.25 -4.46 13.94
CA GLY A 5 -2.57 -5.06 14.14
C GLY A 5 -3.68 -4.52 13.22
N LEU A 6 -3.31 -3.89 12.10
CA LEU A 6 -4.27 -3.21 11.21
C LEU A 6 -5.11 -4.23 10.44
N THR A 7 -6.43 -4.07 10.47
CA THR A 7 -7.37 -4.88 9.69
C THR A 7 -7.58 -4.27 8.30
N VAL A 8 -8.19 -5.04 7.39
CA VAL A 8 -8.55 -4.54 6.05
C VAL A 8 -9.49 -3.34 6.14
N LYS A 9 -10.44 -3.33 7.09
CA LYS A 9 -11.37 -2.22 7.31
C LYS A 9 -10.65 -0.92 7.69
N ASP A 10 -9.60 -1.00 8.49
CA ASP A 10 -8.82 0.17 8.90
C ASP A 10 -8.07 0.81 7.71
N LEU A 11 -7.84 0.04 6.65
CA LEU A 11 -7.15 0.49 5.44
C LEU A 11 -8.10 1.09 4.40
N GLU A 12 -9.40 0.81 4.50
CA GLU A 12 -10.38 1.36 3.56
C GLU A 12 -10.38 2.89 3.45
N PRO A 13 -10.33 3.68 4.53
CA PRO A 13 -10.28 5.14 4.42
C PRO A 13 -9.01 5.66 3.73
N MET A 14 -7.93 4.88 3.74
CA MET A 14 -6.63 5.26 3.20
C MET A 14 -6.43 4.79 1.75
N ILE A 15 -6.90 3.59 1.44
CA ILE A 15 -6.61 2.86 0.21
C ILE A 15 -7.86 2.78 -0.70
N GLY A 16 -9.06 2.73 -0.14
CA GLY A 16 -10.33 2.50 -0.83
C GLY A 16 -10.96 1.15 -0.45
N GLU A 17 -12.02 0.73 -1.15
CA GLU A 17 -12.78 -0.48 -0.79
C GLU A 17 -11.94 -1.74 -0.55
N SER A 18 -12.44 -2.61 0.32
CA SER A 18 -11.86 -3.90 0.70
C SER A 18 -11.30 -4.71 -0.48
N ASN A 19 -12.02 -4.80 -1.61
CA ASN A 19 -11.54 -5.51 -2.81
C ASN A 19 -10.21 -4.94 -3.35
N ARG A 20 -10.06 -3.61 -3.31
CA ARG A 20 -8.83 -2.94 -3.71
C ARG A 20 -7.74 -3.17 -2.69
N VAL A 21 -8.05 -3.08 -1.39
CA VAL A 21 -7.10 -3.37 -0.31
C VAL A 21 -6.53 -4.77 -0.46
N TYR A 22 -7.38 -5.78 -0.61
CA TYR A 22 -6.95 -7.16 -0.88
C TYR A 22 -6.13 -7.26 -2.18
N GLY A 23 -6.50 -6.55 -3.23
CA GLY A 23 -5.72 -6.49 -4.47
C GLY A 23 -4.29 -5.98 -4.23
N ILE A 24 -4.11 -4.96 -3.39
CA ILE A 24 -2.79 -4.39 -3.07
C ILE A 24 -2.01 -5.28 -2.11
N LEU A 25 -2.65 -5.80 -1.04
CA LEU A 25 -2.00 -6.70 -0.08
C LEU A 25 -1.49 -7.97 -0.78
N ASN A 26 -2.26 -8.49 -1.73
CA ASN A 26 -1.87 -9.65 -2.56
C ASN A 26 -0.95 -9.28 -3.73
N ARG A 27 -0.47 -8.02 -3.81
CA ARG A 27 0.41 -7.50 -4.87
C ARG A 27 -0.15 -7.64 -6.30
N LYS A 28 -1.46 -7.83 -6.43
CA LYS A 28 -2.17 -7.88 -7.73
C LYS A 28 -2.40 -6.48 -8.31
N ARG A 29 -2.29 -5.43 -7.48
CA ARG A 29 -2.41 -4.02 -7.86
C ARG A 29 -1.33 -3.21 -7.15
N SER A 30 -0.79 -2.21 -7.84
CA SER A 30 0.15 -1.26 -7.25
C SER A 30 -0.57 -0.17 -6.46
N LEU A 31 0.09 0.35 -5.43
CA LEU A 31 -0.28 1.61 -4.79
C LEU A 31 -0.04 2.77 -5.75
N THR A 32 -0.97 3.72 -5.79
CA THR A 32 -0.74 5.00 -6.48
C THR A 32 -0.04 5.97 -5.54
N LEU A 33 0.69 6.95 -6.07
CA LEU A 33 1.37 7.96 -5.27
C LEU A 33 0.42 8.67 -4.30
N LYS A 34 -0.79 9.02 -4.75
CA LYS A 34 -1.83 9.64 -3.91
C LYS A 34 -2.22 8.78 -2.70
N MET A 35 -2.23 7.45 -2.87
CA MET A 35 -2.61 6.50 -1.83
C MET A 35 -1.48 6.22 -0.84
N ILE A 36 -0.23 6.57 -1.17
CA ILE A 36 0.91 6.41 -0.26
C ILE A 36 0.91 7.51 0.81
N TRP A 37 0.48 8.72 0.47
CA TRP A 37 0.44 9.85 1.40
C TRP A 37 -0.44 9.61 2.63
N LYS A 38 -1.62 9.02 2.46
CA LYS A 38 -2.54 8.76 3.59
C LYS A 38 -1.96 7.84 4.68
N PRO A 39 -1.52 6.61 4.40
CA PRO A 39 -0.88 5.76 5.40
C PRO A 39 0.44 6.36 5.93
N HIS A 40 1.13 7.20 5.16
CA HIS A 40 2.29 7.93 5.68
C HIS A 40 1.90 8.94 6.77
N GLN A 41 0.86 9.74 6.56
CA GLN A 41 0.41 10.75 7.52
C GLN A 41 -0.34 10.14 8.70
N GLU A 42 -1.25 9.21 8.45
CA GLU A 42 -2.17 8.66 9.46
C GLU A 42 -1.52 7.55 10.29
N LEU A 43 -0.64 6.74 9.67
CA LEU A 43 -0.02 5.60 10.33
C LEU A 43 1.48 5.82 10.58
N GLY A 44 2.07 6.94 10.15
CA GLY A 44 3.51 7.19 10.30
C GLY A 44 4.38 6.18 9.56
N ILE A 45 3.86 5.52 8.51
CA ILE A 45 4.63 4.55 7.71
C ILE A 45 5.49 5.34 6.73
N SER A 46 6.81 5.09 6.68
CA SER A 46 7.66 5.79 5.71
C SER A 46 7.17 5.54 4.28
N ALA A 47 7.07 6.60 3.47
CA ALA A 47 6.65 6.50 2.08
C ALA A 47 7.55 5.54 1.29
N GLU A 48 8.84 5.47 1.63
CA GLU A 48 9.80 4.55 1.02
C GLU A 48 9.44 3.08 1.26
N SER A 49 8.90 2.74 2.44
CA SER A 49 8.44 1.37 2.73
C SER A 49 7.19 0.97 1.94
N LEU A 50 6.48 1.94 1.37
CA LEU A 50 5.26 1.74 0.58
C LEU A 50 5.53 1.75 -0.93
N ILE A 51 6.73 2.15 -1.35
CA ILE A 51 7.14 2.22 -2.75
C ILE A 51 8.01 1.00 -3.04
N LYS A 52 7.61 0.24 -4.06
CA LYS A 52 8.46 -0.80 -4.64
C LYS A 52 8.80 -0.39 -6.07
N GLN A 53 10.09 -0.29 -6.37
CA GLN A 53 10.51 -0.08 -7.75
C GLN A 53 10.02 -1.26 -8.61
N PRO A 54 9.35 -1.01 -9.74
CA PRO A 54 9.05 -2.08 -10.68
C PRO A 54 10.37 -2.72 -11.10
N SER A 55 10.41 -4.05 -11.14
CA SER A 55 11.58 -4.78 -11.65
C SER A 55 11.84 -4.31 -13.08
N ASN A 56 12.97 -3.65 -13.30
CA ASN A 56 13.34 -3.11 -14.60
C ASN A 56 13.43 -4.26 -15.62
N PRO A 57 12.55 -4.33 -16.63
CA PRO A 57 12.56 -5.44 -17.58
C PRO A 57 13.73 -5.36 -18.58
N TYR A 58 14.56 -4.31 -18.52
CA TYR A 58 15.66 -4.04 -19.44
C TYR A 58 17.05 -4.44 -18.93
N ASN A 59 17.15 -5.04 -17.73
CA ASN A 59 18.39 -5.66 -17.27
C ASN A 59 18.25 -7.19 -17.40
N ALA A 60 18.43 -7.68 -18.63
CA ALA A 60 18.69 -9.09 -18.94
C ALA A 60 19.99 -9.17 -19.74
#